data_AF-A0A7J2PMB3-F1
#
_entry.id   AF-A0A7J2PMB3-F1
#
_cell.length_a   1.000
_cell.length_b   1.000
_cell.length_c   1.000
_cell.angle_alpha   90.00
_cell.angle_beta   90.00
_cell.angle_gamma   90.00
#
_symmetry.space_group_name_H-M   'P 1'
#
loop_
_entity.id
_entity.type
_entity.pdbx_description
1 polymer ?
#
loop_
_entity_poly.entity_id
_entity_poly.type
_entity_poly.pdbx_seq_one_letter_code
_entity_poly.pdbx_strand_id
1 'polypeptide(L)'
;MKQNKTLESVKFIKKRAKKYEKCFGINGEKIFPELYLSFGISGAIQHVVGIVKSKTIIAINNDPNTPIFKVADYCIIDDAPKF
;
A
#
# COMPACT_ATOMS: atom_id res chain seq x y z
N MET A 1 -9.79 16.23 28.60
CA MET A 1 -10.85 15.90 27.61
C MET A 1 -10.36 16.02 26.15
N LYS A 2 -9.46 15.15 25.66
CA LYS A 2 -9.01 15.16 24.24
C LYS A 2 -8.94 13.77 23.55
N GLN A 3 -9.42 12.70 24.18
CA GLN A 3 -9.34 11.34 23.61
C GLN A 3 -10.52 10.91 22.70
N ASN A 4 -11.59 11.70 22.59
CA ASN A 4 -12.84 11.22 21.96
C ASN A 4 -13.04 11.63 20.49
N LYS A 5 -12.25 12.54 19.92
CA LYS A 5 -12.44 12.93 18.51
C LYS A 5 -11.88 11.91 17.52
N THR A 6 -10.70 11.34 17.80
CA THR A 6 -10.04 10.39 16.89
C THR A 6 -10.82 9.08 16.72
N LEU A 7 -11.41 8.57 17.81
CA LEU A 7 -12.19 7.32 17.81
C LEU A 7 -13.49 7.44 17.00
N GLU A 8 -14.15 8.60 17.06
CA GLU A 8 -15.35 8.91 16.26
C GLU A 8 -15.01 8.99 14.76
N SER A 9 -13.89 9.62 14.40
CA SER A 9 -13.41 9.70 13.02
C SER A 9 -13.08 8.33 12.44
N VAL A 10 -12.42 7.46 13.21
CA VAL A 10 -12.08 6.09 12.80
C VAL A 10 -13.34 5.22 12.64
N LYS A 11 -14.34 5.37 13.53
CA LYS A 11 -15.64 4.69 13.38
C LYS A 11 -16.40 5.12 12.12
N PHE A 12 -16.35 6.40 11.78
CA PHE A 12 -16.99 6.94 10.57
C PHE A 12 -16.35 6.40 9.28
N ILE A 13 -15.01 6.29 9.23
CA ILE A 13 -14.28 5.73 8.08
C ILE A 13 -14.62 4.25 7.88
N LYS A 14 -14.65 3.45 8.95
CA LYS A 14 -14.99 2.02 8.87
C LYS A 14 -16.40 1.78 8.31
N LYS A 15 -17.36 2.66 8.58
CA LYS A 15 -18.75 2.56 8.08
C LYS A 15 -18.87 2.77 6.57
N ARG A 16 -17.92 3.47 5.94
CA ARG A 16 -17.90 3.77 4.49
C ARG A 16 -16.83 3.02 3.70
N ALA A 17 -15.96 2.26 4.36
CA ALA A 17 -14.95 1.45 3.69
C ALA A 17 -15.64 0.38 2.82
N LYS A 18 -15.71 0.63 1.51
CA LYS A 18 -16.08 -0.40 0.53
C LYS A 18 -14.91 -1.37 0.44
N LYS A 19 -15.19 -2.67 0.54
CA LYS A 19 -14.20 -3.71 0.30
C LYS A 19 -13.88 -3.73 -1.20
N TYR A 20 -12.68 -3.28 -1.56
CA TYR A 20 -12.17 -3.38 -2.92
C TYR A 20 -11.21 -4.55 -2.98
N GLU A 21 -11.69 -5.72 -3.39
CA GLU A 21 -10.84 -6.87 -3.70
C GLU A 21 -10.46 -6.79 -5.17
N LYS A 22 -9.34 -6.12 -5.44
CA LYS A 22 -8.81 -5.98 -6.79
C LYS A 22 -7.39 -6.53 -6.83
N CYS A 23 -7.18 -7.49 -7.72
CA CYS A 23 -5.85 -8.05 -7.98
C CYS A 23 -5.14 -7.16 -9.00
N PHE A 24 -3.91 -6.74 -8.67
CA PHE A 24 -3.04 -6.00 -9.58
C PHE A 24 -1.87 -6.88 -9.99
N GLY A 25 -1.49 -6.85 -11.26
CA GLY A 25 -0.36 -7.63 -11.72
C GLY A 25 -0.45 -8.23 -13.13
N ILE A 26 0.32 -9.29 -13.36
CA ILE A 26 0.36 -10.04 -14.62
C ILE A 26 -1.03 -10.56 -14.99
N ASN A 27 -1.68 -11.25 -14.04
CA ASN A 27 -3.02 -11.85 -14.20
C ASN A 27 -4.16 -10.91 -13.73
N GLY A 28 -3.81 -9.76 -13.17
CA GLY A 28 -4.75 -8.76 -12.65
C GLY A 28 -4.81 -7.53 -13.53
N GLU A 29 -5.36 -6.46 -12.97
CA GLU A 29 -5.34 -5.15 -13.62
C GLU A 29 -3.93 -4.54 -13.55
N LYS A 30 -3.58 -3.76 -14.57
CA LYS A 30 -2.36 -2.95 -14.60
C LYS A 30 -2.78 -1.49 -14.49
N ILE A 31 -2.30 -0.82 -13.46
CA ILE A 31 -2.59 0.59 -13.19
C ILE A 31 -1.28 1.36 -13.05
N PHE A 32 -1.24 2.57 -13.60
CA PHE A 32 -0.03 3.41 -13.57
C PHE A 32 -0.39 4.80 -13.01
N PRO A 33 -0.79 4.88 -11.72
CA PRO A 33 -1.12 6.14 -11.08
C PRO A 33 0.10 7.07 -10.96
N GLU A 34 -0.16 8.34 -10.64
CA GLU A 34 0.91 9.26 -10.25
C GLU A 34 1.56 8.87 -8.91
N LEU A 35 0.77 8.29 -7.99
CA LEU A 35 1.25 7.81 -6.69
C LEU A 35 0.68 6.42 -6.40
N TYR A 36 1.58 5.46 -6.14
CA TYR A 36 1.25 4.12 -5.69
C TYR A 36 1.79 3.91 -4.27
N LEU A 37 0.89 3.60 -3.34
CA LEU A 37 1.23 3.33 -1.94
C LEU A 37 1.10 1.83 -1.66
N SER A 38 2.19 1.24 -1.17
CA SER A 38 2.29 -0.17 -0.85
C SER A 38 2.52 -0.37 0.64
N PHE A 39 1.61 -1.11 1.28
CA PHE A 39 1.65 -1.40 2.71
C PHE A 39 1.70 -2.92 2.90
N GLY A 40 2.86 -3.45 3.30
CA GLY A 40 3.06 -4.88 3.59
C GLY A 40 3.05 -5.79 2.36
N ILE A 41 3.24 -5.27 1.14
CA ILE A 41 3.35 -6.10 -0.07
C ILE A 41 4.81 -6.53 -0.27
N SER A 42 5.02 -7.80 -0.65
CA SER A 42 6.36 -8.35 -0.89
C SER A 42 6.99 -7.88 -2.20
N GLY A 43 6.18 -7.50 -3.20
CA GLY A 43 6.66 -7.12 -4.53
C GLY A 43 7.08 -8.31 -5.40
N ALA A 44 6.38 -9.45 -5.27
CA ALA A 44 6.51 -10.54 -6.22
C ALA A 44 6.33 -10.03 -7.67
N ILE A 45 7.07 -10.61 -8.63
CA ILE A 45 7.10 -10.13 -10.03
C ILE A 45 5.69 -10.04 -10.64
N GLN A 46 4.79 -10.94 -10.24
CA GLN A 46 3.40 -10.95 -10.67
C GLN A 46 2.70 -9.63 -10.30
N HIS A 47 2.93 -9.10 -9.10
CA HIS A 47 2.35 -7.83 -8.66
C HIS A 47 3.04 -6.63 -9.30
N VAL A 48 4.39 -6.63 -9.33
CA VAL A 48 5.21 -5.51 -9.79
C VAL A 48 4.90 -5.11 -11.23
N VAL A 49 4.69 -6.07 -12.13
CA VAL A 49 4.30 -5.78 -13.54
C VAL A 49 3.05 -4.90 -13.64
N GLY A 50 2.16 -4.98 -12.66
CA GLY A 50 0.92 -4.21 -12.62
C GLY A 50 1.08 -2.76 -12.17
N ILE A 51 2.22 -2.38 -11.59
CA ILE A 51 2.39 -1.08 -10.90
C ILE A 51 3.71 -0.37 -11.26
N VAL A 52 4.67 -1.05 -11.90
CA VAL A 52 6.05 -0.55 -12.10
C VAL A 52 6.16 0.73 -12.93
N LYS A 53 5.15 1.09 -13.74
CA LYS A 53 5.14 2.36 -14.49
C LYS A 53 4.44 3.51 -13.74
N SER A 54 4.11 3.33 -12.46
CA SER A 54 3.62 4.43 -11.63
C SER A 54 4.71 5.49 -11.53
N LYS A 55 4.32 6.77 -11.50
CA LYS A 55 5.30 7.88 -11.44
C LYS A 55 6.05 7.91 -10.11
N THR A 56 5.39 7.51 -9.02
CA THR A 56 6.01 7.40 -7.70
C THR A 56 5.45 6.19 -6.97
N ILE A 57 6.33 5.36 -6.44
CA ILE A 57 6.04 4.17 -5.64
C ILE A 57 6.62 4.37 -4.24
N ILE A 58 5.75 4.36 -3.22
CA ILE A 58 6.15 4.38 -1.81
C ILE A 58 5.82 3.02 -1.20
N ALA A 59 6.80 2.39 -0.55
CA ALA A 59 6.65 1.07 0.03
C ALA A 59 6.99 1.06 1.52
N ILE A 60 6.10 0.44 2.32
CA ILE A 60 6.30 0.16 3.73
C ILE A 60 6.24 -1.34 3.93
N ASN A 61 7.30 -1.92 4.50
CA ASN A 61 7.38 -3.34 4.79
C ASN A 61 8.32 -3.57 5.98
N ASN A 62 8.07 -4.59 6.79
CA ASN A 62 8.93 -4.91 7.93
C ASN A 62 10.14 -5.78 7.55
N ASP A 63 10.12 -6.41 6.37
CA ASP A 63 11.27 -7.14 5.83
C ASP A 63 12.17 -6.18 5.03
N PRO A 64 13.40 -5.89 5.50
CA PRO A 64 14.33 -5.02 4.78
C PRO A 64 14.79 -5.58 3.42
N ASN A 65 14.62 -6.88 3.18
CA ASN A 65 15.04 -7.55 1.96
C ASN A 65 13.90 -7.75 0.95
N THR A 66 12.73 -7.14 1.21
CA THR A 66 11.54 -7.33 0.38
C THR A 66 11.76 -6.89 -1.08
N PRO A 67 11.35 -7.69 -2.08
CA PRO A 67 11.50 -7.34 -3.50
C PRO A 67 10.87 -6.01 -3.92
N ILE A 68 9.79 -5.54 -3.26
CA ILE A 68 9.13 -4.27 -3.61
C ILE A 68 10.07 -3.07 -3.49
N PHE A 69 11.06 -3.12 -2.58
CA PHE A 69 12.03 -2.03 -2.41
C PHE A 69 12.95 -1.85 -3.62
N LYS A 70 13.05 -2.84 -4.51
CA LYS A 70 13.83 -2.71 -5.75
C LYS A 70 13.17 -1.80 -6.79
N VAL A 71 11.86 -1.55 -6.66
CA VAL A 71 11.07 -0.74 -7.60
C VAL A 71 10.44 0.49 -6.95
N ALA A 72 10.62 0.68 -5.64
CA ALA A 72 10.07 1.80 -4.91
C ALA A 72 11.02 3.00 -4.93
N ASP A 73 10.47 4.19 -5.07
CA ASP A 73 11.21 5.45 -4.97
C ASP A 73 11.50 5.80 -3.51
N TYR A 74 10.57 5.44 -2.61
CA TYR A 74 10.70 5.66 -1.17
C TYR A 74 10.36 4.38 -0.41
N CYS A 75 11.21 4.01 0.54
CA CYS A 75 11.07 2.81 1.35
C CYS A 75 11.09 3.14 2.84
N ILE A 76 10.19 2.52 3.60
CA ILE A 76 10.17 2.56 5.07
C ILE A 76 10.20 1.12 5.57
N ILE A 77 11.15 0.84 6.47
CA ILE A 77 11.25 -0.46 7.12
C ILE A 77 10.51 -0.38 8.46
N ASP A 78 9.23 -0.74 8.45
CA ASP A 78 8.37 -0.73 9.64
C ASP A 78 7.14 -1.64 9.44
N ASP A 79 6.43 -1.91 10.53
CA ASP A 79 5.18 -2.66 10.55
C ASP A 79 4.02 -1.82 9.98
N ALA A 80 3.55 -2.17 8.79
CA ALA A 80 2.53 -1.39 8.07
C ALA A 80 1.23 -1.12 8.86
N PRO A 81 0.69 -2.03 9.70
CA PRO A 81 -0.48 -1.74 10.54
C PRO A 81 -0.22 -0.71 11.66
N LYS A 82 1.05 -0.43 11.99
CA LYS A 82 1.44 0.53 13.04
C LYS A 82 1.81 1.91 12.49
N PHE A 83 1.96 2.04 11.17
CA PHE A 83 2.24 3.28 10.46
C PHE A 83 0.95 4.05 10.15
#